data_AF-A0A4P5UBX9-F1
#
_entry.id   AF-A0A4P5UBX9-F1
#
_cell.length_a   1.000
_cell.length_b   1.000
_cell.length_c   1.000
_cell.angle_alpha   90.00
_cell.angle_beta   90.00
_cell.angle_gamma   90.00
#
_symmetry.space_group_name_H-M   'P 1'
#
loop_
_entity.id
_entity.type
_entity.pdbx_description
1 polymer ?
#
loop_
_entity_poly.entity_id
_entity_poly.type
_entity_poly.pdbx_seq_one_letter_code
_entity_poly.pdbx_strand_id
1 'polypeptide(L)'
;MKTNPEQLALQHLHTVCQGHADALTEALQDMQLRALGAEDYTHLNKDDRRLLDQFAYRYTRLQDDMGARLMPAVLQALGEDIAPMSAIDRFARLEQLG
;
A
#
# COMPACT_ATOMS: atom_id res chain seq x y z
N MET A 1 -19.80 7.50 -18.69
CA MET A 1 -19.93 8.12 -17.36
C MET A 1 -19.04 9.35 -17.32
N LYS A 2 -19.53 10.50 -16.85
CA LYS A 2 -18.66 11.65 -16.57
C LYS A 2 -17.89 11.33 -15.29
N THR A 3 -16.57 11.40 -15.34
CA THR A 3 -15.72 11.18 -14.16
C THR A 3 -15.93 12.31 -13.17
N ASN A 4 -16.42 12.03 -11.96
CA ASN A 4 -16.58 13.04 -10.91
C ASN A 4 -15.25 13.23 -10.14
N PRO A 5 -15.12 14.29 -9.32
CA PRO A 5 -13.89 14.55 -8.56
C PRO A 5 -13.46 13.38 -7.68
N GLU A 6 -14.41 12.67 -7.06
CA GLU A 6 -14.15 11.53 -6.20
C GLU A 6 -13.55 10.35 -6.97
N GLN A 7 -14.05 10.07 -8.19
CA GLN A 7 -13.49 9.06 -9.08
C GLN A 7 -12.08 9.41 -9.56
N LEU A 8 -11.81 10.69 -9.84
CA LEU A 8 -10.46 11.15 -10.21
C LEU A 8 -9.48 11.00 -9.03
N ALA A 9 -9.92 11.36 -7.81
CA ALA A 9 -9.13 11.19 -6.60
C ALA A 9 -8.80 9.71 -6.35
N LEU A 10 -9.79 8.83 -6.47
CA LEU A 10 -9.60 7.38 -6.36
C LEU A 10 -8.59 6.86 -7.39
N GLN A 11 -8.73 7.23 -8.67
CA GLN A 11 -7.80 6.82 -9.73
C GLN A 11 -6.35 7.24 -9.45
N HIS A 12 -6.17 8.48 -9.00
CA HIS A 12 -4.84 8.98 -8.64
C HIS A 12 -4.24 8.19 -7.46
N LEU A 13 -5.02 7.98 -6.39
CA LEU A 13 -4.56 7.25 -5.21
C LEU A 13 -4.26 5.78 -5.51
N HIS A 14 -5.09 5.15 -6.34
CA HIS A 14 -4.86 3.80 -6.82
C HIS A 14 -3.53 3.72 -7.58
N THR A 15 -3.25 4.68 -8.47
CA THR A 15 -1.98 4.74 -9.22
C THR A 15 -0.77 4.88 -8.30
N VAL A 16 -0.87 5.70 -7.25
CA VAL A 16 0.20 5.86 -6.24
C VAL A 16 0.45 4.56 -5.49
N CYS A 17 -0.62 3.90 -5.01
CA CYS A 17 -0.51 2.63 -4.29
C CYS A 17 0.04 1.53 -5.20
N GLN A 18 -0.39 1.48 -6.47
CA GLN A 18 0.14 0.54 -7.46
C GLN A 18 1.64 0.71 -7.66
N GLY A 19 2.14 1.95 -7.80
CA GLY A 19 3.57 2.19 -7.93
C GLY A 19 4.39 1.73 -6.71
N HIS A 20 3.82 1.81 -5.50
CA HIS A 20 4.45 1.23 -4.31
C HIS A 20 4.43 -0.30 -4.33
N ALA A 21 3.32 -0.91 -4.74
CA ALA A 21 3.18 -2.36 -4.86
C ALA A 21 4.13 -2.97 -5.91
N ASP A 22 4.31 -2.29 -7.05
CA ASP A 22 5.22 -2.71 -8.11
C ASP A 22 6.67 -2.72 -7.60
N ALA A 23 7.11 -1.62 -6.97
CA ALA A 23 8.45 -1.52 -6.39
C ALA A 23 8.68 -2.54 -5.25
N LEU A 24 7.65 -2.86 -4.46
CA LEU A 24 7.72 -3.90 -3.44
C LEU A 24 7.85 -5.30 -4.05
N THR A 25 7.16 -5.54 -5.16
CA THR A 25 7.22 -6.82 -5.88
C THR A 25 8.63 -7.04 -6.44
N GLU A 26 9.23 -6.02 -7.03
CA GLU A 26 10.63 -6.06 -7.49
C GLU A 26 11.60 -6.33 -6.32
N ALA A 27 11.47 -5.60 -5.22
CA ALA A 27 12.31 -5.81 -4.04
C ALA A 27 12.16 -7.23 -3.45
N LEU A 28 10.95 -7.79 -3.44
CA LEU A 28 10.72 -9.17 -3.00
C LEU A 28 11.39 -10.19 -3.93
N GLN A 29 11.36 -9.96 -5.25
CA GLN A 29 12.04 -10.82 -6.21
C GLN A 29 13.56 -10.77 -6.00
N ASP A 30 14.13 -9.58 -5.81
CA ASP A 30 15.55 -9.41 -5.50
C ASP A 30 15.92 -10.14 -4.20
N MET A 31 15.12 -9.98 -3.14
CA MET A 31 15.33 -10.68 -1.86
C MET A 31 15.25 -12.20 -2.01
N GLN A 32 14.32 -12.72 -2.83
CA GLN A 32 14.21 -14.14 -3.12
C GLN A 32 15.43 -14.67 -3.88
N LEU A 33 15.96 -13.91 -4.84
CA LEU A 33 17.17 -14.26 -5.60
C LEU A 33 18.43 -14.27 -4.71
N ARG A 34 18.48 -13.40 -3.69
CA ARG A 34 19.56 -13.42 -2.69
C ARG A 34 19.51 -14.63 -1.77
N ALA A 35 18.34 -15.27 -1.62
CA ALA A 35 18.10 -16.44 -0.78
C ALA A 35 18.58 -16.24 0.68
N LEU A 36 18.33 -15.05 1.26
CA LEU A 36 18.78 -14.68 2.60
C LEU A 36 18.25 -15.67 3.65
N GLY A 37 19.15 -16.45 4.26
CA GLY A 37 18.88 -17.34 5.37
C GLY A 37 19.01 -16.66 6.73
N ALA A 38 18.58 -17.34 7.79
CA ALA A 38 18.65 -16.83 9.17
C ALA A 38 20.07 -16.39 9.58
N GLU A 39 21.10 -17.09 9.08
CA GLU A 39 22.51 -16.78 9.37
C GLU A 39 22.98 -15.50 8.67
N ASP A 40 22.45 -15.19 7.48
CA ASP A 40 22.84 -14.00 6.70
C ASP A 40 22.41 -12.69 7.38
N TYR A 41 21.31 -12.72 8.16
CA TYR A 41 20.84 -11.55 8.91
C TYR A 41 21.82 -11.09 10.00
N THR A 42 22.74 -11.97 10.44
CA THR A 42 23.78 -11.61 11.41
C THR A 42 24.95 -10.86 10.76
N HIS A 43 25.14 -10.99 9.44
CA HIS A 43 26.26 -10.44 8.69
C HIS A 43 25.83 -9.81 7.35
N LEU A 44 24.74 -9.04 7.36
CA LEU A 44 24.27 -8.34 6.16
C LEU A 44 25.34 -7.37 5.65
N ASN A 45 25.72 -7.54 4.38
CA ASN A 45 26.52 -6.52 3.72
C ASN A 45 25.67 -5.25 3.47
N LYS A 46 26.35 -4.19 3.05
CA LYS A 46 25.72 -2.87 2.86
C LYS A 46 24.57 -2.88 1.87
N ASP A 47 24.67 -3.68 0.81
CA ASP A 47 23.69 -3.70 -0.26
C ASP A 47 22.45 -4.50 0.15
N ASP A 48 22.62 -5.63 0.84
CA ASP A 48 21.51 -6.40 1.42
C ASP A 48 20.75 -5.59 2.49
N ARG A 49 21.48 -4.83 3.33
CA ARG A 49 20.84 -3.93 4.30
C ARG A 49 19.98 -2.86 3.61
N ARG A 50 20.50 -2.26 2.55
CA ARG A 50 19.78 -1.24 1.77
C ARG A 50 18.55 -1.79 1.09
N LEU A 51 18.62 -3.02 0.58
CA LEU A 51 17.48 -3.71 0.00
C LEU A 51 16.36 -3.90 1.04
N LEU A 52 16.72 -4.39 2.24
CA LEU A 52 15.78 -4.57 3.34
C LEU A 52 15.18 -3.24 3.83
N ASP A 53 15.99 -2.20 3.98
CA ASP A 53 15.53 -0.87 4.38
C ASP A 53 14.56 -0.29 3.35
N GLN A 54 14.87 -0.45 2.06
CA GLN A 54 14.01 0.01 0.97
C GLN A 54 12.68 -0.77 0.95
N PHE A 55 12.73 -2.09 1.12
CA PHE A 55 11.53 -2.91 1.23
C PHE A 55 10.66 -2.46 2.41
N ALA A 56 11.23 -2.34 3.61
CA ALA A 56 10.52 -1.92 4.81
C ALA A 56 9.88 -0.54 4.63
N TYR A 57 10.64 0.43 4.11
CA TYR A 57 10.14 1.78 3.84
C TYR A 57 8.96 1.78 2.85
N ARG A 58 9.10 1.08 1.72
CA ARG A 58 8.05 1.02 0.70
C ARG A 58 6.81 0.30 1.21
N TYR A 59 7.00 -0.73 2.03
CA TYR A 59 5.90 -1.50 2.62
C TYR A 59 5.08 -0.64 3.58
N THR A 60 5.75 0.05 4.51
CA THR A 60 5.10 1.01 5.41
C THR A 60 4.38 2.09 4.61
N ARG A 61 5.01 2.63 3.56
CA ARG A 61 4.40 3.68 2.73
C ARG A 61 3.13 3.20 2.02
N LEU A 62 3.14 1.99 1.46
CA LEU A 62 1.96 1.39 0.86
C LEU A 62 0.84 1.22 1.89
N GLN A 63 1.15 0.68 3.08
CA GLN A 63 0.15 0.50 4.15
C GLN A 63 -0.48 1.85 4.58
N ASP A 64 0.35 2.88 4.77
CA ASP A 64 -0.10 4.22 5.15
C ASP A 64 -1.00 4.84 4.07
N ASP A 65 -0.56 4.84 2.82
CA ASP A 65 -1.32 5.43 1.72
C ASP A 65 -2.61 4.64 1.45
N MET A 66 -2.60 3.31 1.59
CA MET A 66 -3.80 2.49 1.50
C MET A 66 -4.79 2.85 2.61
N GLY A 67 -4.39 2.70 3.87
CA GLY A 67 -5.29 2.86 5.01
C GLY A 67 -5.81 4.29 5.19
N ALA A 68 -4.93 5.29 5.05
CA ALA A 68 -5.29 6.68 5.32
C ALA A 68 -5.96 7.39 4.13
N ARG A 69 -5.74 6.91 2.89
CA ARG A 69 -6.15 7.65 1.68
C ARG A 69 -6.95 6.80 0.71
N LEU A 70 -6.45 5.65 0.29
CA LEU A 70 -7.12 4.83 -0.73
C LEU A 70 -8.47 4.30 -0.23
N MET A 71 -8.50 3.73 0.98
CA MET A 71 -9.71 3.14 1.55
C MET A 71 -10.85 4.15 1.73
N PRO A 72 -10.62 5.35 2.31
CA PRO A 72 -11.59 6.44 2.28
C PRO A 72 -12.04 6.86 0.88
N ALA A 73 -11.11 6.94 -0.09
CA ALA A 73 -11.42 7.38 -1.44
C ALA A 73 -12.31 6.38 -2.21
N VAL A 74 -12.16 5.07 -1.95
CA VAL A 74 -13.06 4.04 -2.51
C VAL A 74 -14.49 4.29 -2.04
N LEU A 75 -14.69 4.44 -0.72
CA LEU A 75 -16.02 4.69 -0.15
C LEU A 75 -16.64 5.99 -0.65
N GLN A 76 -15.85 7.07 -0.73
CA GLN A 76 -16.31 8.35 -1.30
C GLN A 76 -16.71 8.23 -2.77
N ALA A 77 -15.94 7.49 -3.58
CA ALA A 77 -16.27 7.27 -4.99
C ALA A 77 -17.53 6.41 -5.18
N LEU A 78 -17.88 5.57 -4.19
CA LEU A 78 -19.15 4.83 -4.12
C LEU A 78 -20.33 5.67 -3.59
N GLY A 79 -20.07 6.89 -3.11
CA GLY A 79 -21.08 7.80 -2.58
C GLY A 79 -21.42 7.60 -1.10
N GLU A 80 -20.57 6.89 -0.34
CA GLU A 80 -20.74 6.70 1.10
C GLU A 80 -20.39 7.98 1.88
N ASP A 81 -21.17 8.29 2.92
CA ASP A 81 -20.83 9.35 3.87
C ASP A 81 -19.88 8.81 4.95
N ILE A 82 -18.58 9.08 4.76
CA ILE A 82 -17.52 8.57 5.64
C ILE A 82 -17.07 9.55 6.73
N ALA A 83 -17.60 10.78 6.74
CA ALA A 83 -17.26 11.79 7.74
C ALA A 83 -17.51 11.31 9.19
N PRO A 84 -18.62 10.60 9.51
CA PRO A 84 -18.86 10.13 10.87
C PRO A 84 -18.10 8.84 11.23
N MET A 85 -17.47 8.18 10.25
CA MET A 85 -16.89 6.85 10.43
C MET A 85 -15.46 6.91 10.98
N SER A 86 -15.16 6.07 11.98
CA SER A 86 -13.76 5.82 12.39
C SER A 86 -13.02 5.01 11.32
N ALA A 87 -11.69 4.88 11.45
CA ALA A 87 -10.91 4.06 10.51
C ALA A 87 -11.38 2.60 10.48
N ILE A 88 -11.67 2.00 11.65
CA ILE A 88 -12.16 0.62 11.75
C ILE A 88 -13.53 0.48 11.08
N ASP A 89 -14.43 1.44 11.27
CA ASP A 89 -15.75 1.39 10.64
C ASP A 89 -15.66 1.46 9.11
N ARG A 90 -14.71 2.24 8.58
CA ARG A 90 -14.44 2.31 7.13
C ARG A 90 -13.96 0.96 6.61
N PHE A 91 -13.06 0.28 7.31
CA PHE A 91 -12.62 -1.06 6.93
C PHE A 91 -13.77 -2.08 6.96
N ALA A 92 -14.57 -2.07 8.03
CA ALA A 92 -15.75 -2.93 8.13
C ALA A 92 -16.77 -2.64 7.02
N ARG A 93 -16.93 -1.38 6.62
CA ARG A 93 -17.82 -1.00 5.52
C ARG A 93 -17.30 -1.48 4.17
N LEU A 94 -16.00 -1.36 3.92
CA LEU A 94 -15.37 -1.91 2.71
C LEU A 94 -15.57 -3.42 2.63
N GLU A 95 -15.35 -4.15 3.72
CA GLU A 95 -15.56 -5.60 3.77
C GLU A 95 -17.01 -5.99 3.44
N GLN A 96 -18.01 -5.19 3.83
CA GLN A 96 -19.41 -5.41 3.46
C GLN A 96 -19.70 -5.19 1.96
N LEU A 97 -18.89 -4.36 1.28
CA LEU A 97 -19.07 -4.00 -0.13
C LEU A 97 -18.34 -4.98 -1.08
N GLY A 98 -17.42 -5.80 -0.56
CA GLY A 98 -16.64 -6.80 -1.31
C GLY A 98 -15.29 -6.29 -1.77
#